data_AF-A0A2V1E4X8-F1
#
_entry.id   AF-A0A2V1E4X8-F1
#
_cell.length_a   1.000
_cell.length_b   1.000
_cell.length_c   1.000
_cell.angle_alpha   90.00
_cell.angle_beta   90.00
_cell.angle_gamma   90.00
#
_symmetry.space_group_name_H-M   'P 1'
#
loop_
_entity.id
_entity.type
_entity.pdbx_description
1 polymer ?
#
loop_
_entity_poly.entity_id
_entity_poly.type
_entity_poly.pdbx_seq_one_letter_code
_entity_poly.pdbx_strand_id
1 'polypeptide(L)'
;MAGTTEEAPKTHSSEVVPHRGLAQALADLDLNNADLSAGKFAALASPCFFHKKFDKAVNLERVLDEIADDETISHSRLMQTATSVREVSKQLQRRPIKMTVRNIMIVTKARDNSLVYLTRELAEWLITTPRNGSDVGVNVYVDHKLRKSKRFDVPSLLAKDPRYESMLRFWTPDLCWESPEKFDLVLTLGGDGTVLFTSWLFQRIVPPILSFSLGSLGFLTNFQFDEYRPALSKIMDDTGMRVNLRMRFTCTVYRYQKHASNGAPQHIEAEQFEVLNELVIDRGPSPYVSQLELYGDNNLLTIVQADGCIFSTPTGSTAYSLSAGGSLVHPDIPAISLTPICPHTLSFRPMLLNDSMLLRVAVPRNSRATAYCAFDGKGRVELRQGDHVTIAASQYPFPTVLSRPTEWFDSISRTLRWNNRGAAQKAWDGDEAEGEGGEQDAGFDIDFDNDDADRDSGYSPEGSTTGGRTSPARKGVVLPFL
;
A
#
# COMPACT_ATOMS: atom_id res chain seq x y z
N MET A 1 42.44 16.46 63.91
CA MET A 1 43.11 17.58 63.23
C MET A 1 43.70 17.07 61.93
N ALA A 2 43.52 17.85 60.88
CA ALA A 2 43.86 17.58 59.49
C ALA A 2 45.36 17.35 59.26
N GLY A 3 45.69 16.71 58.13
CA GLY A 3 47.06 16.61 57.65
C GLY A 3 47.18 15.71 56.41
N THR A 4 46.93 16.32 55.26
CA THR A 4 47.11 15.85 53.87
C THR A 4 48.47 15.22 53.57
N THR A 5 48.50 14.17 52.74
CA THR A 5 49.65 13.81 51.91
C THR A 5 49.18 13.42 50.51
N GLU A 6 49.72 14.12 49.50
CA GLU A 6 49.62 13.81 48.07
C GLU A 6 50.45 12.57 47.72
N GLU A 7 49.95 11.71 46.84
CA GLU A 7 50.79 10.84 46.00
C GLU A 7 50.23 10.73 44.58
N ALA A 8 51.12 10.91 43.61
CA ALA A 8 50.91 10.86 42.17
C ALA A 8 50.77 9.40 41.64
N PRO A 9 50.36 9.19 40.37
CA PRO A 9 49.66 7.98 39.95
C PRO A 9 50.60 6.80 39.65
N LYS A 10 50.24 5.60 40.11
CA LYS A 10 50.89 4.33 39.77
C LYS A 10 50.07 3.57 38.72
N THR A 11 50.79 3.14 37.70
CA THR A 11 50.38 2.28 36.58
C THR A 11 49.89 0.91 37.07
N HIS A 12 48.69 0.51 36.68
CA HIS A 12 48.20 -0.86 36.88
C HIS A 12 48.42 -1.71 35.63
N SER A 13 49.24 -2.74 35.82
CA SER A 13 49.43 -3.89 34.95
C SER A 13 48.15 -4.73 34.84
N SER A 14 47.89 -5.21 33.63
CA SER A 14 46.84 -6.15 33.25
C SER A 14 46.95 -7.50 33.98
N GLU A 15 45.90 -7.89 34.72
CA GLU A 15 45.64 -9.30 35.05
C GLU A 15 44.47 -9.82 34.21
N VAL A 16 44.71 -10.95 33.54
CA VAL A 16 43.76 -11.65 32.67
C VAL A 16 42.84 -12.51 33.55
N VAL A 17 41.55 -12.19 33.59
CA VAL A 17 40.52 -13.02 34.24
C VAL A 17 40.12 -14.15 33.29
N PRO A 18 40.08 -15.43 33.71
CA PRO A 18 39.75 -16.55 32.85
C PRO A 18 38.25 -16.56 32.49
N HIS A 19 37.97 -16.68 31.18
CA HIS A 19 36.69 -16.61 30.48
C HIS A 19 35.59 -17.63 30.89
N ARG A 20 35.72 -18.37 32.00
CA ARG A 20 34.78 -19.45 32.34
C ARG A 20 33.55 -19.04 33.13
N GLY A 21 33.55 -17.89 33.81
CA GLY A 21 32.40 -17.44 34.61
C GLY A 21 31.27 -16.79 33.77
N LEU A 22 31.63 -16.15 32.65
CA LEU A 22 30.68 -15.37 31.84
C LEU A 22 29.80 -16.27 30.95
N ALA A 23 30.36 -17.38 30.47
CA ALA A 23 29.61 -18.39 29.71
C ALA A 23 28.57 -19.12 30.56
N GLN A 24 28.85 -19.33 31.86
CA GLN A 24 27.94 -19.99 32.78
C GLN A 24 26.83 -19.04 33.27
N ALA A 25 27.15 -17.76 33.46
CA ALA A 25 26.15 -16.72 33.76
C ALA A 25 25.21 -16.41 32.57
N LEU A 26 25.68 -16.62 31.32
CA LEU A 26 24.84 -16.52 30.12
C LEU A 26 23.95 -17.76 29.92
N ALA A 27 24.35 -18.93 30.43
CA ALA A 27 23.56 -20.16 30.35
C ALA A 27 22.35 -20.14 31.32
N ASP A 28 22.45 -19.45 32.46
CA ASP A 28 21.35 -19.31 33.41
C ASP A 28 20.33 -18.21 33.02
N LEU A 29 20.60 -17.46 31.94
CA LEU A 29 19.70 -16.46 31.36
C LEU A 29 18.81 -17.01 30.25
N ASP A 30 18.73 -18.35 30.10
CA ASP A 30 17.89 -19.04 29.11
C ASP A 30 16.40 -18.97 29.52
N LEU A 31 15.85 -17.75 29.46
CA LEU A 31 14.43 -17.47 29.41
C LEU A 31 13.90 -17.91 28.05
N ASN A 32 13.35 -19.13 28.00
CA ASN A 32 12.44 -19.65 26.98
C ASN A 32 12.78 -19.27 25.52
N ASN A 33 13.83 -19.87 24.98
CA ASN A 33 14.21 -19.81 23.57
C ASN A 33 13.16 -20.38 22.59
N ALA A 34 12.11 -21.06 23.08
CA ALA A 34 11.01 -21.57 22.24
C ALA A 34 10.16 -20.43 21.63
N ASP A 35 9.96 -19.31 22.34
CA ASP A 35 9.14 -18.19 21.84
C ASP A 35 9.95 -17.19 20.98
N LEU A 36 11.27 -17.09 21.22
CA LEU A 36 12.17 -16.18 20.48
C LEU A 36 12.68 -16.74 19.15
N SER A 37 12.81 -18.06 19.03
CA SER A 37 13.16 -18.73 17.77
C SER A 37 12.03 -18.62 16.73
N ALA A 38 10.77 -18.71 17.17
CA ALA A 38 9.61 -18.46 16.32
C ALA A 38 9.61 -17.05 15.72
N GLY A 39 10.03 -16.03 16.48
CA GLY A 39 10.15 -14.64 16.01
C GLY A 39 11.28 -14.42 15.00
N LYS A 40 12.43 -15.08 15.16
CA LYS A 40 13.55 -15.00 14.20
C LYS A 40 13.29 -15.79 12.92
N PHE A 41 12.61 -16.94 13.00
CA PHE A 41 12.14 -17.67 11.83
C PHE A 41 10.96 -16.96 11.13
N ALA A 42 10.10 -16.25 11.86
CA ALA A 42 9.05 -15.41 11.27
C ALA A 42 9.62 -14.18 10.55
N ALA A 43 10.72 -13.60 11.04
CA ALA A 43 11.41 -12.48 10.36
C ALA A 43 12.13 -12.89 9.07
N LEU A 44 12.60 -14.15 8.97
CA LEU A 44 13.15 -14.74 7.74
C LEU A 44 12.07 -15.27 6.80
N ALA A 45 10.88 -15.56 7.33
CA ALA A 45 9.69 -15.93 6.56
C ALA A 45 8.78 -14.70 6.32
N SER A 46 9.34 -13.59 5.84
CA SER A 46 8.55 -12.55 5.18
C SER A 46 7.91 -13.19 3.93
N PRO A 47 6.59 -13.43 3.89
CA PRO A 47 5.95 -14.26 2.87
C PRO A 47 5.47 -13.45 1.66
N CYS A 48 6.02 -12.26 1.46
CA CYS A 48 5.92 -11.58 0.18
C CYS A 48 6.52 -12.52 -0.87
N PHE A 49 5.79 -12.91 -1.92
CA PHE A 49 6.25 -13.57 -3.16
C PHE A 49 5.86 -15.03 -3.44
N PHE A 50 5.12 -15.78 -2.62
CA PHE A 50 4.79 -17.16 -3.02
C PHE A 50 3.36 -17.37 -3.54
N HIS A 51 3.27 -17.71 -4.83
CA HIS A 51 2.11 -18.37 -5.43
C HIS A 51 2.60 -19.69 -6.06
N LYS A 52 1.91 -20.81 -5.79
CA LYS A 52 2.25 -22.17 -6.27
C LYS A 52 2.41 -22.35 -7.80
N LYS A 53 2.11 -21.32 -8.60
CA LYS A 53 2.25 -21.34 -10.07
C LYS A 53 3.66 -20.88 -10.52
N PHE A 54 4.50 -20.35 -9.61
CA PHE A 54 5.86 -19.87 -9.90
C PHE A 54 6.98 -20.91 -9.68
N ASP A 55 6.62 -22.11 -9.24
CA ASP A 55 7.54 -23.21 -8.89
C ASP A 55 8.50 -23.60 -10.04
N LYS A 56 8.09 -23.39 -11.30
CA LYS A 56 8.92 -23.70 -12.47
C LYS A 56 9.99 -22.65 -12.78
N ALA A 57 9.95 -21.47 -12.16
CA ALA A 57 10.85 -20.36 -12.48
C ALA A 57 12.02 -20.21 -11.49
N VAL A 58 11.87 -20.71 -10.26
CA VAL A 58 12.86 -20.59 -9.18
C VAL A 58 12.87 -21.90 -8.39
N ASN A 59 14.00 -22.62 -8.39
CA ASN A 59 14.15 -23.87 -7.67
C ASN A 59 14.43 -23.58 -6.17
N LEU A 60 13.36 -23.30 -5.42
CA LEU A 60 13.43 -22.80 -4.05
C LEU A 60 13.78 -23.89 -3.04
N GLU A 61 13.42 -25.15 -3.31
CA GLU A 61 13.85 -26.31 -2.51
C GLU A 61 15.37 -26.32 -2.37
N ARG A 62 16.08 -26.09 -3.47
CA ARG A 62 17.55 -25.94 -3.45
C ARG A 62 18.03 -24.76 -2.60
N VAL A 63 17.36 -23.62 -2.62
CA VAL A 63 17.77 -22.44 -1.84
C VAL A 63 17.50 -22.62 -0.35
N LEU A 64 16.37 -23.24 0.00
CA LEU A 64 15.99 -23.53 1.38
C LEU A 64 16.82 -24.68 1.96
N ASP A 65 17.09 -25.73 1.19
CA ASP A 65 18.00 -26.81 1.55
C ASP A 65 19.43 -26.27 1.75
N GLU A 66 19.89 -25.34 0.89
CA GLU A 66 21.18 -24.66 1.05
C GLU A 66 21.26 -23.73 2.27
N ILE A 67 20.13 -23.31 2.85
CA ILE A 67 20.06 -22.47 4.07
C ILE A 67 19.90 -23.32 5.34
N ALA A 68 19.22 -24.47 5.25
CA ALA A 68 18.94 -25.35 6.38
C ALA A 68 20.18 -26.12 6.88
N ASP A 69 21.18 -26.33 6.02
CA ASP A 69 22.37 -27.13 6.34
C ASP A 69 23.47 -26.37 7.13
N ASP A 70 23.42 -25.04 7.26
CA ASP A 70 24.48 -24.24 7.88
C ASP A 70 24.00 -23.53 9.17
N GLU A 71 24.29 -24.11 10.35
CA GLU A 71 24.03 -23.48 11.67
C GLU A 71 24.79 -22.15 11.88
N THR A 72 25.81 -21.85 11.06
CA THR A 72 26.56 -20.59 11.09
C THR A 72 26.81 -20.05 9.68
N ILE A 73 25.88 -19.24 9.16
CA ILE A 73 26.04 -18.62 7.85
C ILE A 73 27.10 -17.50 7.92
N SER A 74 28.17 -17.59 7.13
CA SER A 74 29.16 -16.52 6.98
C SER A 74 28.53 -15.21 6.48
N HIS A 75 28.98 -14.06 7.00
CA HIS A 75 28.50 -12.72 6.61
C HIS A 75 28.54 -12.47 5.09
N SER A 76 29.57 -12.98 4.40
CA SER A 76 29.66 -12.87 2.93
C SER A 76 28.59 -13.67 2.20
N ARG A 77 28.21 -14.84 2.73
CA ARG A 77 27.22 -15.73 2.13
C ARG A 77 25.80 -15.23 2.37
N LEU A 78 25.50 -14.70 3.56
CA LEU A 78 24.27 -13.96 3.85
C LEU A 78 24.05 -12.81 2.86
N MET A 79 25.09 -12.00 2.62
CA MET A 79 25.03 -10.89 1.66
C MET A 79 24.82 -11.38 0.22
N GLN A 80 25.45 -12.47 -0.19
CA GLN A 80 25.25 -13.07 -1.52
C GLN A 80 23.82 -13.61 -1.68
N THR A 81 23.28 -14.31 -0.68
CA THR A 81 21.90 -14.81 -0.69
C THR A 81 20.88 -13.67 -0.69
N ALA A 82 21.09 -12.63 0.12
CA ALA A 82 20.21 -11.46 0.11
C ALA A 82 20.23 -10.74 -1.25
N THR A 83 21.40 -10.65 -1.88
CA THR A 83 21.55 -10.05 -3.21
C THR A 83 20.89 -10.91 -4.30
N SER A 84 21.06 -12.23 -4.24
CA SER A 84 20.45 -13.15 -5.21
C SER A 84 18.93 -13.16 -5.11
N VAL A 85 18.37 -13.20 -3.90
CA VAL A 85 16.92 -13.13 -3.66
C VAL A 85 16.35 -11.80 -4.17
N ARG A 86 17.05 -10.68 -3.93
CA ARG A 86 16.64 -9.35 -4.45
C ARG A 86 16.68 -9.30 -5.99
N GLU A 87 17.71 -9.84 -6.61
CA GLU A 87 17.86 -9.88 -8.07
C GLU A 87 16.77 -10.76 -8.71
N VAL A 88 16.50 -11.94 -8.14
CA VAL A 88 15.44 -12.86 -8.58
C VAL A 88 14.07 -12.19 -8.48
N SER A 89 13.77 -11.53 -7.35
CA SER A 89 12.53 -10.77 -7.15
C SER A 89 12.34 -9.69 -8.23
N LYS A 90 13.40 -8.92 -8.52
CA LYS A 90 13.40 -7.87 -9.55
C LYS A 90 13.20 -8.43 -10.96
N GLN A 91 13.76 -9.60 -11.26
CA GLN A 91 13.58 -10.25 -12.56
C GLN A 91 12.16 -10.81 -12.75
N LEU A 92 11.57 -11.39 -11.71
CA LEU A 92 10.18 -11.88 -11.70
C LEU A 92 9.18 -10.75 -11.98
N GLN A 93 9.38 -9.57 -11.40
CA GLN A 93 8.51 -8.40 -11.63
C GLN A 93 8.65 -7.82 -13.05
N ARG A 94 9.80 -8.02 -13.71
CA ARG A 94 10.10 -7.40 -15.01
C ARG A 94 9.70 -8.26 -16.20
N ARG A 95 9.82 -9.58 -16.10
CA ARG A 95 9.58 -10.50 -17.23
C ARG A 95 8.09 -10.77 -17.42
N PRO A 96 7.58 -10.75 -18.67
CA PRO A 96 6.23 -11.20 -18.93
C PRO A 96 6.15 -12.72 -18.74
N ILE A 97 5.13 -13.16 -18.01
CA ILE A 97 4.85 -14.56 -17.75
C ILE A 97 3.87 -15.05 -18.81
N LYS A 98 4.30 -16.03 -19.62
CA LYS A 98 3.40 -16.72 -20.55
C LYS A 98 2.67 -17.82 -19.78
N MET A 99 1.40 -17.57 -19.46
CA MET A 99 0.51 -18.55 -18.81
C MET A 99 -0.65 -18.86 -19.75
N THR A 100 -0.96 -20.16 -19.90
CA THR A 100 -2.15 -20.58 -20.64
C THR A 100 -3.40 -20.26 -19.82
N VAL A 101 -4.10 -19.19 -20.19
CA VAL A 101 -5.34 -18.78 -19.55
C VAL A 101 -6.49 -19.64 -20.07
N ARG A 102 -7.17 -20.41 -19.21
CA ARG A 102 -8.31 -21.26 -19.57
C ARG A 102 -9.60 -20.83 -18.91
N ASN A 103 -9.53 -20.34 -17.67
CA ASN A 103 -10.69 -19.91 -16.90
C ASN A 103 -10.57 -18.42 -16.58
N ILE A 104 -11.47 -17.62 -17.14
CA ILE A 104 -11.55 -16.18 -16.89
C ILE A 104 -12.79 -15.87 -16.06
N MET A 105 -12.63 -15.08 -15.01
CA MET A 105 -13.74 -14.54 -14.24
C MET A 105 -13.95 -13.07 -14.59
N ILE A 106 -15.19 -12.66 -14.82
CA ILE A 106 -15.55 -11.26 -15.05
C ILE A 106 -16.29 -10.73 -13.82
N VAL A 107 -15.76 -9.66 -13.23
CA VAL A 107 -16.36 -8.93 -12.11
C VAL A 107 -16.78 -7.55 -12.60
N THR A 108 -18.07 -7.25 -12.49
CA THR A 108 -18.64 -6.00 -12.98
C THR A 108 -19.20 -5.18 -11.85
N LYS A 109 -19.07 -3.86 -11.94
CA LYS A 109 -19.71 -2.95 -10.99
C LYS A 109 -21.23 -3.24 -10.93
N ALA A 110 -21.71 -3.46 -9.72
CA ALA A 110 -23.10 -3.79 -9.47
C ALA A 110 -24.03 -2.61 -9.77
N ARG A 111 -25.29 -2.92 -10.11
CA ARG A 111 -26.38 -1.95 -10.36
C ARG A 111 -26.11 -0.97 -11.50
N ASP A 112 -25.13 -1.25 -12.36
CA ASP A 112 -24.93 -0.52 -13.60
C ASP A 112 -25.46 -1.32 -14.78
N ASN A 113 -26.52 -0.79 -15.35
CA ASN A 113 -27.30 -1.38 -16.41
C ASN A 113 -26.58 -1.35 -17.77
N SER A 114 -25.69 -0.39 -17.99
CA SER A 114 -24.90 -0.26 -19.21
C SER A 114 -23.82 -1.35 -19.28
N LEU A 115 -23.22 -1.66 -18.13
CA LEU A 115 -22.13 -2.63 -18.03
C LEU A 115 -22.58 -4.05 -18.31
N VAL A 116 -23.87 -4.37 -18.12
CA VAL A 116 -24.39 -5.71 -18.46
C VAL A 116 -24.21 -6.01 -19.96
N TYR A 117 -24.40 -5.01 -20.83
CA TYR A 117 -24.18 -5.18 -22.27
C TYR A 117 -22.71 -5.38 -22.61
N LEU A 118 -21.83 -4.60 -21.98
CA LEU A 118 -20.37 -4.71 -22.17
C LEU A 118 -19.83 -6.03 -21.62
N THR A 119 -20.38 -6.51 -20.51
CA THR A 119 -20.07 -7.83 -19.94
C THR A 119 -20.45 -8.94 -20.90
N ARG A 120 -21.62 -8.83 -21.54
CA ARG A 120 -22.07 -9.78 -22.56
C ARG A 120 -21.14 -9.75 -23.76
N GLU A 121 -20.80 -8.57 -24.28
CA GLU A 121 -19.89 -8.44 -25.42
C GLU A 121 -18.52 -9.05 -25.13
N LEU A 122 -17.95 -8.74 -23.96
CA LEU A 122 -16.67 -9.30 -23.52
C LEU A 122 -16.74 -10.82 -23.36
N ALA A 123 -17.79 -11.34 -22.70
CA ALA A 123 -17.97 -12.77 -22.51
C ALA A 123 -18.13 -13.51 -23.85
N GLU A 124 -18.92 -12.95 -24.77
CA GLU A 124 -19.07 -13.49 -26.12
C GLU A 124 -17.74 -13.53 -26.86
N TRP A 125 -16.99 -12.42 -26.86
CA TRP A 125 -15.70 -12.36 -27.53
C TRP A 125 -14.70 -13.37 -26.95
N LEU A 126 -14.65 -13.52 -25.62
CA LEU A 126 -13.76 -14.47 -24.95
C LEU A 126 -14.08 -15.93 -25.25
N ILE A 127 -15.35 -16.27 -25.42
CA ILE A 127 -15.79 -17.64 -25.74
C ILE A 127 -15.61 -17.95 -27.24
N THR A 128 -15.83 -16.96 -28.11
CA THR A 128 -15.81 -17.14 -29.57
C THR A 128 -14.42 -17.04 -30.17
N THR A 129 -13.50 -16.28 -29.57
CA THR A 129 -12.17 -16.03 -30.14
C THR A 129 -11.28 -17.28 -30.02
N PRO A 130 -10.83 -17.90 -31.13
CA PRO A 130 -9.98 -19.08 -31.09
C PRO A 130 -8.66 -18.81 -30.38
N ARG A 131 -8.29 -19.66 -29.42
CA ARG A 131 -7.06 -19.52 -28.62
C ARG A 131 -6.44 -20.88 -28.30
N ASN A 132 -5.13 -20.88 -28.02
CA ASN A 132 -4.40 -22.07 -27.56
C ASN A 132 -4.51 -23.30 -28.49
N GLY A 133 -4.62 -23.09 -29.81
CA GLY A 133 -4.77 -24.17 -30.79
C GLY A 133 -6.16 -24.83 -30.82
N SER A 134 -7.14 -24.26 -30.10
CA SER A 134 -8.55 -24.63 -30.20
C SER A 134 -9.30 -23.66 -31.11
N ASP A 135 -10.34 -24.15 -31.77
CA ASP A 135 -11.29 -23.37 -32.57
C ASP A 135 -12.28 -22.57 -31.70
N VAL A 136 -12.30 -22.83 -30.38
CA VAL A 136 -13.06 -22.07 -29.38
C VAL A 136 -12.12 -21.29 -28.46
N GLY A 137 -12.70 -20.34 -27.73
CA GLY A 137 -11.98 -19.52 -26.76
C GLY A 137 -11.85 -20.17 -25.39
N VAL A 138 -12.10 -19.38 -24.35
CA VAL A 138 -11.86 -19.76 -22.94
C VAL A 138 -13.16 -19.92 -22.15
N ASN A 139 -13.08 -20.61 -21.01
CA ASN A 139 -14.22 -20.69 -20.09
C ASN A 139 -14.40 -19.33 -19.40
N VAL A 140 -15.61 -18.81 -19.40
CA VAL A 140 -15.93 -17.49 -18.84
C VAL A 140 -16.91 -17.66 -17.69
N TYR A 141 -16.55 -17.09 -16.53
CA TYR A 141 -17.37 -17.03 -15.34
C TYR A 141 -17.92 -15.62 -15.18
N VAL A 142 -19.25 -15.49 -15.17
CA VAL A 142 -19.95 -14.22 -14.91
C VAL A 142 -20.75 -14.29 -13.60
N ASP A 143 -21.19 -13.16 -13.05
CA ASP A 143 -21.96 -13.16 -11.80
C ASP A 143 -23.24 -13.99 -11.96
N HIS A 144 -23.51 -14.92 -11.02
CA HIS A 144 -24.74 -15.72 -11.00
C HIS A 144 -26.03 -14.91 -11.12
N LYS A 145 -26.04 -13.64 -10.69
CA LYS A 145 -27.18 -12.73 -10.85
C LYS A 145 -27.53 -12.45 -12.31
N LEU A 146 -26.56 -12.58 -13.23
CA LEU A 146 -26.77 -12.36 -14.65
C LEU A 146 -27.45 -13.54 -15.35
N ARG A 147 -27.55 -14.71 -14.71
CA ARG A 147 -28.15 -15.92 -15.29
C ARG A 147 -29.58 -15.71 -15.80
N LYS A 148 -30.38 -14.90 -15.09
CA LYS A 148 -31.77 -14.58 -15.43
C LYS A 148 -31.92 -13.19 -16.07
N SER A 149 -30.82 -12.51 -16.36
CA SER A 149 -30.85 -11.15 -16.90
C SER A 149 -31.26 -11.17 -18.37
N LYS A 150 -32.35 -10.46 -18.69
CA LYS A 150 -32.80 -10.24 -20.08
C LYS A 150 -31.77 -9.51 -20.94
N ARG A 151 -30.91 -8.68 -20.32
CA ARG A 151 -29.91 -7.88 -21.04
C ARG A 151 -28.66 -8.67 -21.36
N PHE A 152 -28.29 -9.59 -20.47
CA PHE A 152 -27.17 -10.50 -20.72
C PHE A 152 -27.57 -11.57 -21.75
N ASP A 153 -28.85 -11.99 -21.73
CA ASP A 153 -29.45 -12.85 -22.75
C ASP A 153 -28.65 -14.15 -23.01
N VAL A 154 -28.53 -14.95 -21.94
CA VAL A 154 -27.88 -16.27 -22.00
C VAL A 154 -28.42 -17.14 -23.14
N PRO A 155 -29.76 -17.25 -23.36
CA PRO A 155 -30.29 -18.09 -24.43
C PRO A 155 -29.77 -17.71 -25.82
N SER A 156 -29.67 -16.41 -26.12
CA SER A 156 -29.12 -15.94 -27.41
C SER A 156 -27.65 -16.32 -27.58
N LEU A 157 -26.86 -16.29 -26.50
CA LEU A 157 -25.45 -16.68 -26.56
C LEU A 157 -25.31 -18.20 -26.81
N LEU A 158 -26.08 -19.01 -26.08
CA LEU A 158 -26.03 -20.48 -26.21
C LEU A 158 -26.56 -20.98 -27.55
N ALA A 159 -27.46 -20.23 -28.21
CA ALA A 159 -27.98 -20.59 -29.53
C ALA A 159 -26.92 -20.53 -30.65
N LYS A 160 -25.78 -19.85 -30.43
CA LYS A 160 -24.72 -19.71 -31.45
C LYS A 160 -23.89 -20.98 -31.63
N ASP A 161 -23.54 -21.64 -30.53
CA ASP A 161 -22.79 -22.91 -30.54
C ASP A 161 -23.15 -23.71 -29.27
N PRO A 162 -23.60 -24.98 -29.41
CA PRO A 162 -23.91 -25.84 -28.27
C PRO A 162 -22.77 -25.98 -27.26
N ARG A 163 -21.50 -25.87 -27.69
CA ARG A 163 -20.33 -25.98 -26.82
C ARG A 163 -20.29 -24.88 -25.75
N TYR A 164 -20.89 -23.72 -26.03
CA TYR A 164 -20.89 -22.57 -25.12
C TYR A 164 -21.61 -22.84 -23.81
N GLU A 165 -22.51 -23.82 -23.77
CA GLU A 165 -23.19 -24.24 -22.54
C GLU A 165 -22.22 -24.74 -21.47
N SER A 166 -21.15 -25.42 -21.90
CA SER A 166 -20.11 -25.93 -20.99
C SER A 166 -19.07 -24.87 -20.57
N MET A 167 -18.92 -23.83 -21.39
CA MET A 167 -17.89 -22.79 -21.28
C MET A 167 -18.37 -21.56 -20.49
N LEU A 168 -19.64 -21.17 -20.65
CA LEU A 168 -20.24 -20.09 -19.88
C LEU A 168 -20.69 -20.60 -18.51
N ARG A 169 -20.02 -20.14 -17.47
CA ARG A 169 -20.27 -20.52 -16.08
C ARG A 169 -20.60 -19.30 -15.24
N PHE A 170 -21.09 -19.56 -14.03
CA PHE A 170 -21.50 -18.51 -13.11
C PHE A 170 -20.72 -18.63 -11.81
N TRP A 171 -20.14 -17.54 -11.35
CA TRP A 171 -19.46 -17.47 -10.06
C TRP A 171 -20.39 -16.97 -8.95
N THR A 172 -20.11 -17.43 -7.74
CA THR A 172 -20.71 -16.97 -6.48
C THR A 172 -19.59 -16.60 -5.50
N PRO A 173 -19.84 -15.77 -4.48
CA PRO A 173 -18.85 -15.48 -3.45
C PRO A 173 -18.28 -16.75 -2.80
N ASP A 174 -19.13 -17.76 -2.57
CA ASP A 174 -18.70 -19.04 -1.98
C ASP A 174 -17.70 -19.78 -2.88
N LEU A 175 -17.92 -19.76 -4.21
CA LEU A 175 -16.98 -20.36 -5.17
C LEU A 175 -15.60 -19.68 -5.13
N CYS A 176 -15.57 -18.36 -4.98
CA CYS A 176 -14.32 -17.60 -4.85
C CYS A 176 -13.58 -17.93 -3.56
N TRP A 177 -14.31 -18.21 -2.48
CA TRP A 177 -13.76 -18.60 -1.19
C TRP A 177 -13.20 -20.03 -1.19
N GLU A 178 -13.98 -20.99 -1.72
CA GLU A 178 -13.64 -22.42 -1.69
C GLU A 178 -12.59 -22.81 -2.72
N SER A 179 -12.60 -22.19 -3.91
CA SER A 179 -11.77 -22.61 -5.04
C SER A 179 -11.17 -21.42 -5.82
N PRO A 180 -10.37 -20.55 -5.18
CA PRO A 180 -9.77 -19.39 -5.84
C PRO A 180 -8.82 -19.77 -6.99
N GLU A 181 -8.13 -20.90 -6.88
CA GLU A 181 -7.15 -21.39 -7.87
C GLU A 181 -7.77 -21.76 -9.23
N LYS A 182 -9.11 -21.89 -9.27
CA LYS A 182 -9.87 -22.23 -10.48
C LYS A 182 -9.76 -21.15 -11.56
N PHE A 183 -9.55 -19.89 -11.17
CA PHE A 183 -9.46 -18.76 -12.08
C PHE A 183 -8.01 -18.50 -12.44
N ASP A 184 -7.72 -18.36 -13.73
CA ASP A 184 -6.39 -18.00 -14.23
C ASP A 184 -6.23 -16.49 -14.37
N LEU A 185 -7.32 -15.79 -14.65
CA LEU A 185 -7.36 -14.35 -14.83
C LEU A 185 -8.73 -13.82 -14.39
N VAL A 186 -8.74 -12.71 -13.67
CA VAL A 186 -9.97 -11.98 -13.34
C VAL A 186 -9.96 -10.65 -14.08
N LEU A 187 -11.03 -10.37 -14.82
CA LEU A 187 -11.27 -9.12 -15.51
C LEU A 187 -12.24 -8.29 -14.70
N THR A 188 -11.88 -7.06 -14.36
CA THR A 188 -12.81 -6.12 -13.70
C THR A 188 -13.32 -5.09 -14.70
N LEU A 189 -14.64 -4.87 -14.69
CA LEU A 189 -15.33 -3.85 -15.46
C LEU A 189 -15.91 -2.82 -14.49
N GLY A 190 -15.17 -1.74 -14.25
CA GLY A 190 -15.65 -0.61 -13.45
C GLY A 190 -14.53 0.35 -13.04
N GLY A 191 -14.70 1.00 -11.88
CA GLY A 191 -13.66 1.82 -11.25
C GLY A 191 -12.91 1.05 -10.14
N ASP A 192 -12.06 1.76 -9.40
CA ASP A 192 -11.25 1.21 -8.28
C ASP A 192 -12.10 0.47 -7.23
N GLY A 193 -13.32 0.92 -6.94
CA GLY A 193 -14.23 0.20 -6.02
C GLY A 193 -14.60 -1.22 -6.47
N THR A 194 -14.53 -1.51 -7.78
CA THR A 194 -14.72 -2.87 -8.33
C THR A 194 -13.49 -3.74 -8.06
N VAL A 195 -12.30 -3.14 -8.11
CA VAL A 195 -11.04 -3.81 -7.77
C VAL A 195 -11.00 -4.13 -6.27
N LEU A 196 -11.41 -3.20 -5.42
CA LEU A 196 -11.55 -3.44 -3.97
C LEU A 196 -12.60 -4.51 -3.66
N PHE A 197 -13.72 -4.52 -4.38
CA PHE A 197 -14.68 -5.62 -4.27
C PHE A 197 -14.08 -6.96 -4.70
N THR A 198 -13.21 -6.98 -5.69
CA THR A 198 -12.50 -8.19 -6.11
C THR A 198 -11.53 -8.66 -5.04
N SER A 199 -10.77 -7.76 -4.41
CA SER A 199 -9.94 -8.10 -3.22
C SER A 199 -10.80 -8.69 -2.09
N TRP A 200 -11.98 -8.10 -1.84
CA TRP A 200 -12.93 -8.61 -0.85
C TRP A 200 -13.42 -10.03 -1.14
N LEU A 201 -13.64 -10.39 -2.41
CA LEU A 201 -14.03 -11.75 -2.82
C LEU A 201 -12.93 -12.79 -2.57
N PHE A 202 -11.66 -12.38 -2.61
CA PHE A 202 -10.50 -13.25 -2.47
C PHE A 202 -9.69 -12.90 -1.22
N GLN A 203 -10.17 -13.32 -0.04
CA GLN A 203 -9.46 -13.12 1.24
C GLN A 203 -8.27 -14.08 1.46
N ARG A 204 -7.88 -14.85 0.46
CA ARG A 204 -6.69 -15.72 0.48
C ARG A 204 -5.90 -15.52 -0.81
N ILE A 205 -5.61 -16.60 -1.53
CA ILE A 205 -4.95 -16.58 -2.83
C ILE A 205 -5.81 -15.77 -3.81
N VAL A 206 -5.18 -14.81 -4.47
CA VAL A 206 -5.81 -13.94 -5.45
C VAL A 206 -5.26 -14.28 -6.84
N PRO A 207 -6.11 -14.60 -7.84
CA PRO A 207 -5.68 -14.72 -9.23
C PRO A 207 -5.23 -13.37 -9.79
N PRO A 208 -4.40 -13.31 -10.84
CA PRO A 208 -4.06 -12.05 -11.50
C PRO A 208 -5.30 -11.26 -11.93
N ILE A 209 -5.29 -9.96 -11.64
CA ILE A 209 -6.42 -9.05 -11.89
C ILE A 209 -6.06 -8.06 -13.00
N LEU A 210 -6.88 -8.00 -14.05
CA LEU A 210 -6.80 -7.00 -15.10
C LEU A 210 -8.03 -6.11 -15.04
N SER A 211 -7.82 -4.81 -14.91
CA SER A 211 -8.90 -3.87 -14.62
C SER A 211 -9.14 -2.87 -15.75
N PHE A 212 -10.34 -2.95 -16.34
CA PHE A 212 -10.82 -2.00 -17.34
C PHE A 212 -11.59 -0.85 -16.72
N SER A 213 -11.16 0.36 -17.06
CA SER A 213 -11.84 1.62 -16.83
C SER A 213 -12.92 1.89 -17.89
N LEU A 214 -14.02 2.50 -17.46
CA LEU A 214 -15.23 2.76 -18.26
C LEU A 214 -15.66 4.24 -18.24
N GLY A 215 -14.72 5.15 -17.99
CA GLY A 215 -14.96 6.58 -17.95
C GLY A 215 -14.13 7.30 -16.90
N SER A 216 -14.47 7.16 -15.62
CA SER A 216 -13.69 7.75 -14.53
C SER A 216 -12.39 6.95 -14.33
N LEU A 217 -11.26 7.59 -14.57
CA LEU A 217 -9.96 6.95 -14.43
C LEU A 217 -9.57 6.88 -12.95
N GLY A 218 -9.33 5.66 -12.47
CA GLY A 218 -8.78 5.39 -11.16
C GLY A 218 -7.28 5.09 -11.20
N PHE A 219 -6.71 4.80 -10.03
CA PHE A 219 -5.31 4.39 -9.87
C PHE A 219 -5.09 2.90 -10.14
N LEU A 220 -6.14 2.08 -10.03
CA LEU A 220 -6.07 0.62 -10.19
C LEU A 220 -6.65 0.15 -11.53
N THR A 221 -7.37 1.03 -12.24
CA THR A 221 -8.00 0.73 -13.53
C THR A 221 -7.18 1.34 -14.68
N ASN A 222 -6.22 0.58 -15.19
CA ASN A 222 -5.22 1.08 -16.15
C ASN A 222 -5.52 0.73 -17.61
N PHE A 223 -6.47 -0.16 -17.86
CA PHE A 223 -6.89 -0.51 -19.22
C PHE A 223 -8.13 0.27 -19.61
N GLN A 224 -8.21 0.71 -20.87
CA GLN A 224 -9.44 1.29 -21.41
C GLN A 224 -10.28 0.16 -22.00
N PHE A 225 -11.59 0.16 -21.70
CA PHE A 225 -12.46 -0.90 -22.20
C PHE A 225 -12.50 -0.92 -23.73
N ASP A 226 -12.49 0.23 -24.41
CA ASP A 226 -12.56 0.29 -25.88
C ASP A 226 -11.43 -0.48 -26.58
N GLU A 227 -10.30 -0.65 -25.91
CA GLU A 227 -9.12 -1.38 -26.39
C GLU A 227 -9.01 -2.80 -25.80
N TYR A 228 -10.10 -3.38 -25.29
CA TYR A 228 -10.05 -4.69 -24.61
C TYR A 228 -9.54 -5.81 -25.52
N ARG A 229 -9.93 -5.82 -26.80
CA ARG A 229 -9.56 -6.87 -27.77
C ARG A 229 -8.05 -6.92 -28.00
N PRO A 230 -7.37 -5.83 -28.46
CA PRO A 230 -5.93 -5.86 -28.65
C PRO A 230 -5.18 -6.05 -27.34
N ALA A 231 -5.65 -5.48 -26.23
CA ALA A 231 -5.01 -5.65 -24.92
C ALA A 231 -5.00 -7.12 -24.47
N LEU A 232 -6.15 -7.81 -24.53
CA LEU A 232 -6.27 -9.19 -24.11
C LEU A 232 -5.52 -10.14 -25.04
N SER A 233 -5.58 -9.94 -26.36
CA SER A 233 -4.80 -10.77 -27.30
C SER A 233 -3.30 -10.63 -27.07
N LYS A 234 -2.79 -9.42 -26.86
CA LYS A 234 -1.36 -9.20 -26.56
C LYS A 234 -0.93 -9.91 -25.27
N ILE A 235 -1.77 -9.88 -24.24
CA ILE A 235 -1.48 -10.46 -22.93
C ILE A 235 -1.58 -11.98 -22.94
N MET A 236 -2.59 -12.53 -23.61
CA MET A 236 -2.89 -13.96 -23.59
C MET A 236 -2.11 -14.76 -24.64
N ASP A 237 -1.80 -14.18 -25.81
CA ASP A 237 -1.19 -14.90 -26.94
C ASP A 237 0.27 -14.49 -27.19
N ASP A 238 0.56 -13.19 -27.26
CA ASP A 238 1.82 -12.70 -27.81
C ASP A 238 2.93 -12.52 -26.76
N THR A 239 2.79 -11.47 -25.96
CA THR A 239 3.85 -10.96 -25.08
C THR A 239 3.86 -11.70 -23.76
N GLY A 240 2.69 -12.11 -23.28
CA GLY A 240 2.48 -12.64 -21.94
C GLY A 240 2.13 -11.54 -20.93
N MET A 241 1.87 -11.96 -19.71
CA MET A 241 1.28 -11.14 -18.66
C MET A 241 2.37 -10.61 -17.73
N ARG A 242 2.48 -9.28 -17.61
CA ARG A 242 3.34 -8.65 -16.60
C ARG A 242 2.50 -8.38 -15.37
N VAL A 243 2.96 -8.84 -14.21
CA VAL A 243 2.19 -8.76 -12.96
C VAL A 243 2.97 -7.99 -11.92
N ASN A 244 2.32 -7.02 -11.29
CA ASN A 244 2.80 -6.35 -10.09
C ASN A 244 2.07 -6.91 -8.88
N LEU A 245 2.82 -7.24 -7.83
CA LEU A 245 2.28 -7.79 -6.59
C LEU A 245 2.08 -6.65 -5.60
N ARG A 246 0.83 -6.21 -5.45
CA ARG A 246 0.49 -5.12 -4.54
C ARG A 246 0.31 -5.66 -3.12
N MET A 247 0.93 -5.01 -2.15
CA MET A 247 0.81 -5.39 -0.73
C MET A 247 -0.64 -5.29 -0.25
N ARG A 248 -1.03 -6.21 0.65
CA ARG A 248 -2.26 -6.15 1.44
C ARG A 248 -1.93 -6.18 2.93
N PHE A 249 -2.86 -5.78 3.78
CA PHE A 249 -2.81 -6.06 5.21
C PHE A 249 -3.66 -7.26 5.57
N THR A 250 -3.14 -8.08 6.47
CA THR A 250 -3.96 -8.97 7.28
C THR A 250 -4.28 -8.22 8.57
N CYS A 251 -5.57 -7.93 8.77
CA CYS A 251 -6.06 -7.27 9.97
C CYS A 251 -6.89 -8.23 10.80
N THR A 252 -6.48 -8.47 12.06
CA THR A 252 -7.19 -9.37 12.97
C THR A 252 -7.75 -8.59 14.15
N VAL A 253 -9.05 -8.74 14.41
CA VAL A 253 -9.74 -8.14 15.55
C VAL A 253 -9.71 -9.10 16.72
N TYR A 254 -9.21 -8.63 17.87
CA TYR A 254 -9.17 -9.37 19.12
C TYR A 254 -10.13 -8.77 20.14
N ARG A 255 -10.98 -9.62 20.71
CA ARG A 255 -11.99 -9.25 21.70
C ARG A 255 -11.50 -9.51 23.11
N TYR A 256 -11.63 -8.52 23.98
CA TYR A 256 -11.24 -8.61 25.37
C TYR A 256 -12.29 -9.35 26.21
N GLN A 257 -11.81 -10.33 26.99
CA GLN A 257 -12.65 -11.07 27.94
C GLN A 257 -12.44 -10.57 29.37
N LYS A 258 -13.43 -9.82 29.88
CA LYS A 258 -13.41 -9.29 31.26
C LYS A 258 -13.46 -10.38 32.33
N HIS A 259 -14.13 -11.50 32.05
CA HIS A 259 -14.35 -12.63 32.96
C HIS A 259 -13.77 -13.93 32.40
N ALA A 260 -12.58 -13.87 31.81
CA ALA A 260 -11.86 -15.07 31.40
C ALA A 260 -11.63 -15.97 32.61
N SER A 261 -11.95 -17.26 32.49
CA SER A 261 -11.63 -18.26 33.52
C SER A 261 -10.12 -18.40 33.69
N ASN A 262 -9.66 -18.83 34.87
CA ASN A 262 -8.24 -19.07 35.12
C ASN A 262 -7.66 -20.03 34.06
N GLY A 263 -6.66 -19.55 33.31
CA GLY A 263 -5.99 -20.29 32.23
C GLY A 263 -6.54 -20.08 30.82
N ALA A 264 -7.67 -19.38 30.65
CA ALA A 264 -8.16 -18.98 29.32
C ALA A 264 -7.44 -17.71 28.82
N PRO A 265 -7.22 -17.58 27.49
CA PRO A 265 -6.61 -16.38 26.93
C PRO A 265 -7.50 -15.16 27.18
N GLN A 266 -6.88 -14.07 27.61
CA GLN A 266 -7.60 -12.82 27.93
C GLN A 266 -8.18 -12.12 26.68
N HIS A 267 -7.65 -12.45 25.51
CA HIS A 267 -8.11 -11.96 24.22
C HIS A 267 -8.42 -13.13 23.30
N ILE A 268 -9.56 -13.07 22.60
CA ILE A 268 -9.95 -14.07 21.61
C ILE A 268 -9.96 -13.42 20.24
N GLU A 269 -9.36 -14.11 19.28
CA GLU A 269 -9.44 -13.77 17.86
C GLU A 269 -10.89 -13.89 17.38
N ALA A 270 -11.41 -12.81 16.81
CA ALA A 270 -12.77 -12.76 16.29
C ALA A 270 -12.76 -12.83 14.76
N GLU A 271 -12.55 -11.69 14.12
CA GLU A 271 -12.67 -11.55 12.67
C GLU A 271 -11.31 -11.16 12.08
N GLN A 272 -11.00 -11.74 10.93
CA GLN A 272 -9.80 -11.44 10.16
C GLN A 272 -10.19 -10.98 8.76
N PHE A 273 -9.54 -9.92 8.28
CA PHE A 273 -9.81 -9.33 6.98
C PHE A 273 -8.50 -9.05 6.22
N GLU A 274 -8.54 -9.29 4.92
CA GLU A 274 -7.50 -8.91 3.97
C GLU A 274 -7.86 -7.59 3.29
N VAL A 275 -6.98 -6.60 3.45
CA VAL A 275 -7.23 -5.20 3.10
C VAL A 275 -6.23 -4.73 2.05
N LEU A 276 -6.70 -4.17 0.93
CA LEU A 276 -5.83 -3.71 -0.15
C LEU A 276 -5.38 -2.27 0.03
N ASN A 277 -6.27 -1.37 0.43
CA ASN A 277 -5.96 0.04 0.59
C ASN A 277 -5.62 0.36 2.05
N GLU A 278 -6.62 0.35 2.94
CA GLU A 278 -6.43 0.85 4.30
C GLU A 278 -7.35 0.24 5.35
N LEU A 279 -6.81 0.16 6.57
CA LEU A 279 -7.57 0.05 7.81
C LEU A 279 -7.77 1.45 8.38
N VAL A 280 -9.03 1.85 8.52
CA VAL A 280 -9.42 3.09 9.19
C VAL A 280 -9.92 2.77 10.57
N ILE A 281 -9.43 3.49 11.58
CA ILE A 281 -9.94 3.42 12.95
C ILE A 281 -10.40 4.82 13.33
N ASP A 282 -11.72 5.01 13.50
CA ASP A 282 -12.33 6.30 13.81
C ASP A 282 -13.14 6.25 15.11
N ARG A 283 -13.42 7.43 15.69
CA ARG A 283 -14.26 7.59 16.89
C ARG A 283 -15.74 7.22 16.71
N GLY A 284 -16.15 6.93 15.49
CA GLY A 284 -17.52 6.65 15.10
C GLY A 284 -18.51 7.76 15.47
N PRO A 285 -19.69 7.41 16.01
CA PRO A 285 -20.70 8.41 16.36
C PRO A 285 -20.35 9.18 17.65
N SER A 286 -19.28 8.82 18.35
CA SER A 286 -18.88 9.47 19.60
C SER A 286 -18.52 10.95 19.37
N PRO A 287 -19.02 11.90 20.18
CA PRO A 287 -18.61 13.30 20.11
C PRO A 287 -17.22 13.54 20.71
N TYR A 288 -16.69 12.58 21.48
CA TYR A 288 -15.37 12.68 22.10
C TYR A 288 -14.27 12.23 21.15
N VAL A 289 -13.11 12.90 21.23
CA VAL A 289 -11.87 12.51 20.53
C VAL A 289 -11.51 11.06 20.90
N SER A 290 -11.10 10.26 19.92
CA SER A 290 -10.65 8.90 20.18
C SER A 290 -9.32 8.91 20.93
N GLN A 291 -9.15 7.98 21.87
CA GLN A 291 -7.89 7.73 22.55
C GLN A 291 -7.49 6.29 22.27
N LEU A 292 -6.52 6.08 21.37
CA LEU A 292 -6.08 4.74 20.95
C LEU A 292 -4.62 4.56 21.30
N GLU A 293 -4.26 3.41 21.87
CA GLU A 293 -2.86 3.04 22.12
C GLU A 293 -2.31 2.33 20.89
N LEU A 294 -1.29 2.90 20.25
CA LEU A 294 -0.59 2.30 19.12
C LEU A 294 0.70 1.63 19.61
N TYR A 295 0.78 0.33 19.38
CA TYR A 295 1.95 -0.49 19.66
C TYR A 295 2.59 -0.97 18.35
N GLY A 296 3.92 -1.05 18.32
CA GLY A 296 4.70 -1.71 17.28
C GLY A 296 5.62 -2.74 17.92
N ASP A 297 5.55 -3.99 17.48
CA ASP A 297 6.31 -5.11 18.04
C ASP A 297 6.19 -5.19 19.58
N ASN A 298 4.95 -5.03 20.07
CA ASN A 298 4.56 -4.97 21.49
C ASN A 298 5.06 -3.77 22.31
N ASN A 299 5.80 -2.83 21.72
CA ASN A 299 6.21 -1.60 22.38
C ASN A 299 5.21 -0.47 22.11
N LEU A 300 4.85 0.29 23.16
CA LEU A 300 3.97 1.45 22.98
C LEU A 300 4.72 2.53 22.20
N LEU A 301 4.24 2.85 21.00
CA LEU A 301 4.81 3.90 20.16
C LEU A 301 4.25 5.26 20.56
N THR A 302 2.92 5.37 20.59
CA THR A 302 2.22 6.61 20.93
C THR A 302 0.76 6.36 21.30
N ILE A 303 0.13 7.39 21.84
CA ILE A 303 -1.32 7.43 22.08
C ILE A 303 -1.94 8.38 21.06
N VAL A 304 -2.74 7.83 20.16
CA VAL A 304 -3.49 8.58 19.15
C VAL A 304 -4.63 9.31 19.84
N GLN A 305 -4.54 10.64 19.85
CA GLN A 305 -5.62 11.54 20.27
C GLN A 305 -6.10 12.34 19.05
N ALA A 306 -7.09 11.80 18.35
CA ALA A 306 -7.53 12.28 17.06
C ALA A 306 -8.99 11.86 16.78
N ASP A 307 -9.58 12.32 15.67
CA ASP A 307 -10.83 11.72 15.18
C ASP A 307 -10.62 10.25 14.80
N GLY A 308 -9.39 9.89 14.43
CA GLY A 308 -8.98 8.53 14.14
C GLY A 308 -7.56 8.43 13.60
N CYS A 309 -7.22 7.26 13.09
CA CYS A 309 -5.99 7.02 12.35
C CYS A 309 -6.22 6.04 11.20
N ILE A 310 -5.45 6.20 10.14
CA ILE A 310 -5.48 5.38 8.93
C ILE A 310 -4.15 4.65 8.85
N PHE A 311 -4.21 3.33 8.67
CA PHE A 311 -3.07 2.52 8.29
C PHE A 311 -3.28 2.10 6.84
N SER A 312 -2.44 2.57 5.95
CA SER A 312 -2.58 2.41 4.52
C SER A 312 -1.41 1.63 3.94
N THR A 313 -1.71 0.74 3.00
CA THR A 313 -0.70 0.14 2.12
C THR A 313 -0.18 1.23 1.15
N PRO A 314 0.92 0.98 0.41
CA PRO A 314 1.33 1.85 -0.68
C PRO A 314 0.24 2.04 -1.73
N THR A 315 -0.57 1.01 -1.98
CA THR A 315 -1.73 1.07 -2.88
C THR A 315 -2.80 2.03 -2.36
N GLY A 316 -3.11 1.98 -1.07
CA GLY A 316 -4.07 2.88 -0.42
C GLY A 316 -3.57 4.32 -0.22
N SER A 317 -2.28 4.58 -0.46
CA SER A 317 -1.69 5.91 -0.27
C SER A 317 -2.32 6.97 -1.17
N THR A 318 -2.97 6.57 -2.27
CA THR A 318 -3.72 7.41 -3.21
C THR A 318 -5.21 7.52 -2.88
N ALA A 319 -5.70 6.79 -1.87
CA ALA A 319 -7.10 6.70 -1.48
C ALA A 319 -7.40 7.62 -0.29
N TYR A 320 -7.94 7.07 0.82
CA TYR A 320 -8.37 7.90 1.93
C TYR A 320 -7.19 8.56 2.67
N SER A 321 -6.05 7.86 2.74
CA SER A 321 -4.82 8.40 3.33
C SER A 321 -4.38 9.71 2.68
N LEU A 322 -4.44 9.82 1.35
CA LEU A 322 -4.12 11.05 0.62
C LEU A 322 -5.00 12.22 1.07
N SER A 323 -6.29 11.97 1.22
CA SER A 323 -7.27 12.99 1.63
C SER A 323 -7.05 13.46 3.07
N ALA A 324 -6.52 12.59 3.93
CA ALA A 324 -6.15 12.92 5.31
C ALA A 324 -4.76 13.57 5.43
N GLY A 325 -4.07 13.85 4.31
CA GLY A 325 -2.75 14.49 4.28
C GLY A 325 -1.57 13.53 4.28
N GLY A 326 -1.79 12.24 4.06
CA GLY A 326 -0.75 11.25 3.83
C GLY A 326 0.02 11.48 2.53
N SER A 327 1.23 10.90 2.43
CA SER A 327 2.07 11.00 1.23
C SER A 327 1.73 9.93 0.20
N LEU A 328 1.97 10.24 -1.08
CA LEU A 328 1.93 9.26 -2.16
C LEU A 328 3.12 8.30 -2.02
N VAL A 329 2.84 7.00 -2.04
CA VAL A 329 3.85 5.94 -1.94
C VAL A 329 3.77 5.06 -3.18
N HIS A 330 4.93 4.77 -3.78
CA HIS A 330 4.99 3.88 -4.95
C HIS A 330 4.62 2.43 -4.53
N PRO A 331 3.82 1.68 -5.31
CA PRO A 331 3.35 0.32 -4.93
C PRO A 331 4.46 -0.68 -4.61
N ASP A 332 5.63 -0.51 -5.23
CA ASP A 332 6.80 -1.37 -5.02
C ASP A 332 7.58 -1.08 -3.73
N ILE A 333 7.25 -0.02 -2.99
CA ILE A 333 7.90 0.32 -1.73
C ILE A 333 7.23 -0.48 -0.59
N PRO A 334 7.93 -1.41 0.08
CA PRO A 334 7.38 -2.11 1.23
C PRO A 334 7.31 -1.16 2.44
N ALA A 335 6.14 -0.59 2.70
CA ALA A 335 5.93 0.32 3.82
C ALA A 335 4.47 0.37 4.26
N ILE A 336 4.25 0.61 5.54
CA ILE A 336 2.95 0.91 6.13
C ILE A 336 2.85 2.41 6.35
N SER A 337 1.86 3.08 5.77
CA SER A 337 1.63 4.50 6.01
C SER A 337 0.66 4.68 7.18
N LEU A 338 1.10 5.39 8.22
CA LEU A 338 0.27 5.85 9.33
C LEU A 338 -0.11 7.31 9.07
N THR A 339 -1.41 7.58 8.95
CA THR A 339 -1.94 8.94 8.74
C THR A 339 -3.01 9.25 9.80
N PRO A 340 -2.78 10.19 10.73
CA PRO A 340 -3.79 10.58 11.70
C PRO A 340 -4.92 11.40 11.06
N ILE A 341 -6.15 11.22 11.52
CA ILE A 341 -7.32 11.98 11.06
C ILE A 341 -7.59 13.09 12.08
N CYS A 342 -7.35 14.35 11.69
CA CYS A 342 -7.58 15.53 12.53
C CYS A 342 -7.02 15.37 13.97
N PRO A 343 -5.70 15.16 14.15
CA PRO A 343 -5.10 14.98 15.47
C PRO A 343 -5.20 16.24 16.32
N HIS A 344 -5.44 16.07 17.62
CA HIS A 344 -5.50 17.18 18.58
C HIS A 344 -4.12 17.80 18.85
N THR A 345 -3.04 17.06 18.60
CA THR A 345 -1.68 17.57 18.65
C THR A 345 -1.16 17.89 17.24
N LEU A 346 -0.55 19.07 17.09
CA LEU A 346 0.03 19.54 15.83
C LEU A 346 1.31 18.79 15.43
N SER A 347 1.96 18.12 16.39
CA SER A 347 3.19 17.35 16.15
C SER A 347 2.92 15.96 15.58
N PHE A 348 1.69 15.46 15.63
CA PHE A 348 1.37 14.13 15.10
C PHE A 348 1.19 14.21 13.58
N ARG A 349 2.29 13.92 12.87
CA ARG A 349 2.37 13.94 11.41
C ARG A 349 2.24 12.53 10.83
N PRO A 350 1.86 12.42 9.54
CA PRO A 350 1.92 11.14 8.84
C PRO A 350 3.34 10.56 8.84
N MET A 351 3.44 9.23 8.94
CA MET A 351 4.71 8.50 9.01
C MET A 351 4.68 7.25 8.14
N LEU A 352 5.85 6.84 7.65
CA LEU A 352 6.05 5.55 7.01
C LEU A 352 6.75 4.62 8.00
N LEU A 353 6.15 3.45 8.22
CA LEU A 353 6.65 2.38 9.07
C LEU A 353 7.10 1.22 8.19
N ASN A 354 7.95 0.36 8.73
CA ASN A 354 8.41 -0.83 8.03
C ASN A 354 7.28 -1.84 7.84
N ASP A 355 7.26 -2.57 6.72
CA ASP A 355 6.25 -3.60 6.43
C ASP A 355 6.36 -4.83 7.33
N SER A 356 7.54 -5.10 7.88
CA SER A 356 7.79 -6.21 8.81
C SER A 356 7.30 -5.97 10.25
N MET A 357 6.87 -4.75 10.58
CA MET A 357 6.44 -4.40 11.93
C MET A 357 5.01 -4.91 12.18
N LEU A 358 4.79 -5.59 13.32
CA LEU A 358 3.45 -5.95 13.75
C LEU A 358 2.85 -4.79 14.55
N LEU A 359 1.86 -4.12 13.96
CA LEU A 359 1.17 -3.03 14.64
C LEU A 359 -0.03 -3.57 15.41
N ARG A 360 -0.26 -3.01 16.59
CA ARG A 360 -1.45 -3.29 17.41
C ARG A 360 -2.06 -1.98 17.87
N VAL A 361 -3.32 -1.76 17.53
CA VAL A 361 -4.09 -0.59 17.97
C VAL A 361 -5.13 -1.04 18.97
N ALA A 362 -5.02 -0.58 20.21
CA ALA A 362 -5.91 -0.96 21.30
C ALA A 362 -6.78 0.21 21.74
N VAL A 363 -8.03 -0.09 22.11
CA VAL A 363 -8.88 0.84 22.83
C VAL A 363 -8.61 0.65 24.33
N PRO A 364 -8.11 1.66 25.06
CA PRO A 364 -7.81 1.55 26.48
C PRO A 364 -9.03 1.09 27.29
N ARG A 365 -8.79 0.30 28.35
CA ARG A 365 -9.88 -0.22 29.21
C ARG A 365 -10.66 0.88 29.93
N ASN A 366 -10.02 2.02 30.17
CA ASN A 366 -10.59 3.21 30.79
C ASN A 366 -11.06 4.26 29.75
N SER A 367 -11.07 3.92 28.46
CA SER A 367 -11.54 4.83 27.42
C SER A 367 -13.02 5.18 27.62
N ARG A 368 -13.34 6.47 27.47
CA ARG A 368 -14.70 7.02 27.60
C ARG A 368 -15.63 6.58 26.47
N ALA A 369 -15.07 6.22 25.32
CA ALA A 369 -15.82 5.86 24.13
C ALA A 369 -15.22 4.63 23.43
N THR A 370 -16.05 3.97 22.62
CA THR A 370 -15.63 2.93 21.68
C THR A 370 -15.03 3.55 20.42
N ALA A 371 -14.37 2.73 19.61
CA ALA A 371 -13.88 3.11 18.29
C ALA A 371 -14.50 2.19 17.23
N TYR A 372 -14.39 2.56 15.96
CA TYR A 372 -14.87 1.76 14.85
C TYR A 372 -13.73 1.52 13.87
N CYS A 373 -13.54 0.26 13.50
CA CYS A 373 -12.66 -0.15 12.42
C CYS A 373 -13.45 -0.27 11.12
N ALA A 374 -12.86 0.15 10.00
CA ALA A 374 -13.34 -0.13 8.67
C ALA A 374 -12.19 -0.64 7.79
N PHE A 375 -12.46 -1.67 6.99
CA PHE A 375 -11.50 -2.37 6.15
C PHE A 375 -11.84 -2.08 4.69
N ASP A 376 -10.99 -1.33 3.96
CA ASP A 376 -11.26 -0.84 2.59
C ASP A 376 -12.63 -0.11 2.45
N GLY A 377 -13.01 0.65 3.47
CA GLY A 377 -14.31 1.34 3.53
C GLY A 377 -15.52 0.41 3.69
N LYS A 378 -15.30 -0.87 4.03
CA LYS A 378 -16.32 -1.89 4.32
C LYS A 378 -16.08 -2.53 5.69
N GLY A 379 -16.93 -3.51 6.04
CA GLY A 379 -16.74 -4.34 7.24
C GLY A 379 -16.63 -3.51 8.51
N ARG A 380 -17.56 -2.59 8.75
CA ARG A 380 -17.45 -1.68 9.89
C ARG A 380 -17.66 -2.46 11.20
N VAL A 381 -16.63 -2.52 12.03
CA VAL A 381 -16.61 -3.29 13.29
C VAL A 381 -16.37 -2.34 14.46
N GLU A 382 -17.23 -2.38 15.46
CA GLU A 382 -17.01 -1.64 16.71
C GLU A 382 -15.91 -2.32 17.53
N LEU A 383 -14.93 -1.54 18.02
CA LEU A 383 -13.94 -1.93 19.02
C LEU A 383 -14.34 -1.38 20.40
N ARG A 384 -14.50 -2.28 21.37
CA ARG A 384 -14.87 -1.93 22.75
C ARG A 384 -13.63 -1.78 23.63
N GLN A 385 -13.83 -1.28 24.84
CA GLN A 385 -12.74 -1.11 25.80
C GLN A 385 -11.97 -2.42 26.05
N GLY A 386 -10.66 -2.38 25.83
CA GLY A 386 -9.77 -3.54 25.93
C GLY A 386 -9.59 -4.33 24.63
N ASP A 387 -10.47 -4.16 23.65
CA ASP A 387 -10.33 -4.76 22.32
C ASP A 387 -9.15 -4.11 21.58
N HIS A 388 -8.56 -4.87 20.66
CA HIS A 388 -7.52 -4.36 19.79
C HIS A 388 -7.60 -4.97 18.41
N VAL A 389 -7.00 -4.28 17.44
CA VAL A 389 -6.78 -4.79 16.09
C VAL A 389 -5.29 -4.88 15.82
N THR A 390 -4.85 -5.99 15.26
CA THR A 390 -3.47 -6.16 14.78
C THR A 390 -3.41 -5.93 13.28
N ILE A 391 -2.30 -5.40 12.79
CA ILE A 391 -2.05 -5.09 11.38
C ILE A 391 -0.69 -5.65 11.03
N ALA A 392 -0.65 -6.51 10.03
CA ALA A 392 0.58 -7.06 9.47
C ALA A 392 0.51 -7.03 7.94
N ALA A 393 1.67 -6.97 7.28
CA ALA A 393 1.74 -7.25 5.85
C ALA A 393 1.24 -8.67 5.57
N SER A 394 0.30 -8.79 4.64
CA SER A 394 -0.34 -10.05 4.29
C SER A 394 0.60 -10.97 3.52
N GLN A 395 0.51 -12.27 3.81
CA GLN A 395 1.13 -13.33 3.00
C GLN A 395 0.51 -13.47 1.60
N TYR A 396 -0.66 -12.87 1.37
CA TYR A 396 -1.40 -12.97 0.12
C TYR A 396 -1.44 -11.60 -0.58
N PRO A 397 -0.43 -11.26 -1.41
CA PRO A 397 -0.45 -10.02 -2.17
C PRO A 397 -1.56 -10.03 -3.22
N PHE A 398 -1.92 -8.86 -3.73
CA PHE A 398 -2.92 -8.65 -4.76
C PHE A 398 -2.23 -8.48 -6.13
N PRO A 399 -2.20 -9.53 -6.98
CA PRO A 399 -1.53 -9.48 -8.28
C PRO A 399 -2.36 -8.71 -9.30
N THR A 400 -1.76 -7.68 -9.86
CA THR A 400 -2.38 -6.82 -10.87
C THR A 400 -1.61 -6.85 -12.17
N VAL A 401 -2.31 -7.00 -13.29
CA VAL A 401 -1.71 -6.99 -14.62
C VAL A 401 -1.33 -5.56 -14.99
N LEU A 402 -0.07 -5.38 -15.37
CA LEU A 402 0.48 -4.10 -15.79
C LEU A 402 0.19 -3.84 -17.26
N SER A 403 -0.33 -2.66 -17.57
CA SER A 403 -0.47 -2.21 -18.97
C SER A 403 0.87 -1.69 -19.51
N ARG A 404 1.56 -0.87 -18.72
CA ARG A 404 2.82 -0.20 -19.08
C ARG A 404 3.80 -0.21 -17.90
N PRO A 405 5.13 -0.14 -18.13
CA PRO A 405 6.11 -0.04 -17.05
C PRO A 405 5.94 1.20 -16.16
N THR A 406 5.45 2.31 -16.72
CA THR A 406 5.30 3.61 -16.04
C THR A 406 3.88 3.88 -15.55
N GLU A 407 3.03 2.86 -15.44
CA GLU A 407 1.58 3.02 -15.22
C GLU A 407 1.23 3.84 -13.97
N TRP A 408 2.07 3.80 -12.93
CA TRP A 408 1.82 4.54 -11.70
C TRP A 408 1.99 6.04 -11.90
N PHE A 409 3.09 6.47 -12.54
CA PHE A 409 3.31 7.87 -12.90
C PHE A 409 2.25 8.37 -13.89
N ASP A 410 1.90 7.54 -14.88
CA ASP A 410 0.83 7.86 -15.83
C ASP A 410 -0.50 8.09 -15.09
N SER A 411 -0.80 7.27 -14.08
CA SER A 411 -2.02 7.38 -13.28
C SER A 411 -2.03 8.63 -12.39
N ILE A 412 -0.89 8.99 -11.78
CA ILE A 412 -0.78 10.23 -10.99
C ILE A 412 -0.97 11.45 -11.89
N SER A 413 -0.24 11.53 -13.01
CA SER A 413 -0.34 12.65 -13.96
C SER A 413 -1.75 12.84 -14.47
N ARG A 414 -2.48 11.74 -14.70
CA ARG A 414 -3.85 11.73 -15.22
C ARG A 414 -4.90 12.08 -14.17
N THR A 415 -4.74 11.58 -12.95
CA THR A 415 -5.75 11.72 -11.87
C THR A 415 -5.56 13.00 -11.06
N LEU A 416 -4.30 13.34 -10.74
CA LEU A 416 -3.95 14.52 -9.94
C LEU A 416 -3.48 15.72 -10.77
N ARG A 417 -3.40 15.58 -12.11
CA ARG A 417 -2.81 16.60 -13.00
C ARG A 417 -1.42 17.03 -12.54
N TRP A 418 -0.62 16.05 -12.09
CA TRP A 418 0.64 16.30 -11.41
C TRP A 418 1.59 17.13 -12.26
N ASN A 419 1.95 18.30 -11.71
CA ASN A 419 2.85 19.28 -12.31
C ASN A 419 2.45 19.73 -13.73
N ASN A 420 1.16 19.64 -14.09
CA ASN A 420 0.67 20.17 -15.34
C ASN A 420 0.49 21.69 -15.21
N ARG A 421 1.48 22.45 -15.70
CA ARG A 421 1.44 23.91 -15.72
C ARG A 421 0.75 24.37 -17.00
N GLY A 422 -0.32 25.16 -16.88
CA GLY A 422 -1.06 25.71 -18.02
C GLY A 422 -0.26 26.70 -18.89
N ALA A 423 0.84 27.22 -18.36
CA ALA A 423 1.86 27.94 -19.10
C ALA A 423 3.23 27.43 -18.63
N ALA A 424 4.11 27.08 -19.57
CA ALA A 424 5.51 26.84 -19.24
C ALA A 424 6.10 28.15 -18.72
N GLN A 425 6.92 28.07 -17.67
CA GLN A 425 7.71 29.21 -17.25
C GLN A 425 8.59 29.60 -18.44
N LYS A 426 8.51 30.85 -18.89
CA LYS A 426 9.35 31.34 -19.98
C LYS A 426 10.80 31.00 -19.63
N ALA A 427 11.53 30.45 -20.60
CA ALA A 427 12.96 30.25 -20.43
C ALA A 427 13.58 31.60 -20.08
N TRP A 428 14.54 31.58 -19.15
CA TRP A 428 15.36 32.75 -18.93
C TRP A 428 16.31 32.83 -20.13
N ASP A 429 15.98 33.69 -21.08
CA ASP A 429 16.88 34.07 -22.16
C ASP A 429 17.92 34.99 -21.54
N GLY A 430 18.95 34.40 -20.93
CA GLY A 430 20.05 35.17 -20.36
C GLY A 430 20.90 35.72 -21.49
N ASP A 431 20.90 37.04 -21.65
CA ASP A 431 21.83 37.87 -22.46
C ASP A 431 22.53 37.15 -23.63
N GLU A 432 21.76 36.57 -24.55
CA GLU A 432 22.25 36.30 -25.91
C GLU A 432 21.88 37.47 -26.82
N ALA A 433 22.51 38.63 -26.56
CA ALA A 433 22.46 39.80 -27.44
C ALA A 433 23.78 40.58 -27.43
N GLU A 434 24.88 39.93 -27.82
CA GLU A 434 25.92 40.62 -28.59
C GLU A 434 26.12 39.88 -29.91
N GLY A 435 25.41 40.32 -30.96
CA GLY A 435 25.58 39.79 -32.31
C GLY A 435 24.44 40.07 -33.28
N GLU A 436 24.31 41.33 -33.69
CA GLU A 436 23.68 41.84 -34.93
C GLU A 436 22.56 41.02 -35.60
N GLY A 437 21.31 41.49 -35.52
CA GLY A 437 20.34 41.22 -36.58
C GLY A 437 18.85 41.18 -36.27
N GLY A 438 18.30 42.22 -35.63
CA GLY A 438 16.93 42.72 -35.89
C GLY A 438 15.74 41.80 -35.58
N GLU A 439 15.24 41.88 -34.35
CA GLU A 439 13.81 41.81 -34.05
C GLU A 439 13.53 42.60 -32.76
N GLN A 440 12.36 43.24 -32.68
CA GLN A 440 12.01 44.28 -31.71
C GLN A 440 12.15 43.81 -30.27
N ASP A 441 13.11 44.41 -29.57
CA ASP A 441 13.31 44.30 -28.15
C ASP A 441 12.04 44.83 -27.44
N ALA A 442 11.26 43.94 -26.84
CA ALA A 442 10.22 44.34 -25.89
C ALA A 442 10.94 44.76 -24.60
N GLY A 443 11.51 45.96 -24.64
CA GLY A 443 12.29 46.54 -23.56
C GLY A 443 11.54 46.42 -22.24
N PHE A 444 12.25 45.93 -21.23
CA PHE A 444 11.80 45.89 -19.85
C PHE A 444 11.48 47.33 -19.42
N ASP A 445 10.21 47.66 -19.21
CA ASP A 445 9.69 49.03 -19.02
C ASP A 445 9.69 49.49 -17.55
N ILE A 446 10.49 48.84 -16.72
CA ILE A 446 10.62 49.17 -15.30
C ILE A 446 11.83 50.08 -15.12
N ASP A 447 11.57 51.39 -15.01
CA ASP A 447 12.54 52.37 -14.55
C ASP A 447 12.84 52.12 -13.06
N PHE A 448 14.00 51.54 -12.76
CA PHE A 448 14.50 51.43 -11.38
C PHE A 448 15.21 52.71 -10.90
N ASP A 449 15.41 53.68 -11.79
CA ASP A 449 16.10 54.94 -11.49
C ASP A 449 15.16 56.05 -11.01
N ASN A 450 14.24 55.70 -10.10
CA ASN A 450 13.62 56.70 -9.24
C ASN A 450 13.28 56.09 -7.88
N ASP A 451 14.11 56.44 -6.91
CA ASP A 451 13.95 56.18 -5.48
C ASP A 451 12.57 56.63 -4.97
N ASP A 452 11.60 55.72 -4.93
CA ASP A 452 10.54 55.73 -3.90
C ASP A 452 10.97 54.74 -2.80
N ALA A 453 11.92 55.18 -1.97
CA ALA A 453 12.54 54.43 -0.88
C ALA A 453 11.60 54.03 0.28
N ASP A 454 10.28 53.91 0.06
CA ASP A 454 9.30 53.68 1.15
C ASP A 454 8.14 52.72 0.80
N ARG A 455 8.28 51.88 -0.24
CA ARG A 455 7.33 50.77 -0.50
C ARG A 455 8.03 49.45 -0.81
N ASP A 456 8.57 48.83 0.23
CA ASP A 456 8.97 47.42 0.18
C ASP A 456 7.75 46.53 -0.06
N SER A 457 7.68 45.96 -1.25
CA SER A 457 6.72 44.92 -1.64
C SER A 457 7.40 43.55 -1.73
N GLY A 458 8.13 43.17 -0.69
CA GLY A 458 8.11 41.82 -0.19
C GLY A 458 9.08 40.82 -0.81
N TYR A 459 9.75 40.13 0.11
CA TYR A 459 10.38 38.81 -0.04
C TYR A 459 11.85 38.81 -0.50
N SER A 460 12.75 39.13 0.44
CA SER A 460 14.14 38.67 0.36
C SER A 460 14.36 37.45 1.27
N PRO A 461 14.83 36.31 0.72
CA PRO A 461 15.37 35.20 1.49
C PRO A 461 16.83 35.51 1.86
N GLU A 462 17.18 35.29 3.12
CA GLU A 462 18.52 35.14 3.71
C GLU A 462 18.73 36.05 4.92
N GLY A 463 19.21 35.46 6.02
CA GLY A 463 19.64 36.22 7.20
C GLY A 463 19.41 35.50 8.52
N SER A 464 20.04 34.34 8.71
CA SER A 464 20.43 33.95 10.06
C SER A 464 21.33 35.04 10.65
N THR A 465 20.91 35.66 11.75
CA THR A 465 21.68 35.86 13.00
C THR A 465 21.16 37.08 13.78
N THR A 466 20.62 36.78 14.96
CA THR A 466 20.73 37.50 16.22
C THR A 466 20.61 39.04 16.26
N GLY A 467 19.53 39.49 16.88
CA GLY A 467 19.59 40.56 17.90
C GLY A 467 18.80 41.83 17.58
N GLY A 468 17.76 42.10 18.37
CA GLY A 468 17.17 43.44 18.47
C GLY A 468 15.66 43.46 18.57
N ARG A 469 15.15 43.61 19.79
CA ARG A 469 13.74 43.87 20.10
C ARG A 469 13.29 45.18 19.44
N THR A 470 12.09 45.22 18.85
CA THR A 470 10.97 46.11 19.22
C THR A 470 9.85 46.04 18.17
N SER A 471 8.60 45.87 18.63
CA SER A 471 7.39 45.83 17.80
C SER A 471 7.06 47.21 17.20
N PRO A 472 6.40 47.31 16.02
CA PRO A 472 6.08 48.61 15.45
C PRO A 472 4.83 49.21 16.11
N ALA A 473 5.00 50.41 16.69
CA ALA A 473 3.93 51.20 17.30
C ALA A 473 3.07 51.91 16.24
N ARG A 474 1.77 52.03 16.53
CA ARG A 474 0.74 52.74 15.74
C ARG A 474 1.10 54.22 15.52
N LYS A 475 1.08 54.68 14.27
CA LYS A 475 1.10 56.11 13.89
C LYS A 475 -0.23 56.78 14.26
N GLY A 476 -0.19 57.79 15.12
CA GLY A 476 -1.25 58.78 15.31
C GLY A 476 -1.02 59.98 14.40
N VAL A 477 -2.03 60.36 13.63
CA VAL A 477 -2.03 61.55 12.77
C VAL A 477 -2.34 62.77 13.62
N VAL A 478 -1.50 63.81 13.52
CA VAL A 478 -1.80 65.17 13.99
C VAL A 478 -1.66 66.11 12.80
N LEU A 479 -2.71 66.88 12.54
CA LEU A 479 -2.76 68.06 11.67
C LEU A 479 -3.28 69.23 12.52
N PRO A 480 -3.15 70.48 12.07
CA PRO A 480 -1.97 71.22 11.66
C PRO A 480 -1.84 72.50 12.53
N PHE A 481 -0.84 73.37 12.33
CA PHE A 481 -1.00 74.85 12.25
C PHE A 481 0.37 75.55 12.12
N LEU A 482 0.43 76.37 11.07
CA LEU A 482 1.36 77.46 10.70
C LEU A 482 2.80 77.11 10.29
#